data_AF-A0A938EVH8-F1
#
_entry.id   AF-A0A938EVH8-F1
#
_cell.length_a   1.000
_cell.length_b   1.000
_cell.length_c   1.000
_cell.angle_alpha   90.00
_cell.angle_beta   90.00
_cell.angle_gamma   90.00
#
_symmetry.space_group_name_H-M   'P 1'
#
loop_
_entity.id
_entity.type
_entity.pdbx_description
1 polymer ?
#
loop_
_entity_poly.entity_id
_entity_poly.type
_entity_poly.pdbx_seq_one_letter_code
_entity_poly.pdbx_strand_id
1 'polypeptide(L)'
;DQMQVIRQKEQRDAGKILGVTDMEFLNYRDGRLEPTIELRKKIVRAIRRFQPDRLVIQSPERNWDRLGASHPDHMATGEAAIQAVYPDARNRFAFMDLLDEGLEPWRVKEVWVMSMVTPNHYIDITETFPNKMAALNAHVSQTAHNADLEKMVREWGERNATNGGLPEGRIAEAFRVVNTN
;
A
#
# COMPACT_ATOMS: atom_id res chain seq x y z
N ASP A 1 -16.23 -9.16 -15.37
CA ASP A 1 -17.21 -8.89 -14.29
C ASP A 1 -17.10 -9.88 -13.13
N GLN A 2 -17.14 -11.19 -13.35
CA GLN A 2 -16.99 -12.17 -12.24
C GLN A 2 -15.63 -12.11 -11.51
N MET A 3 -14.55 -11.77 -12.22
CA MET A 3 -13.20 -11.69 -11.62
C MET A 3 -13.09 -10.62 -10.53
N GLN A 4 -13.79 -9.48 -10.67
CA GLN A 4 -13.79 -8.43 -9.65
C GLN A 4 -14.41 -8.95 -8.34
N VAL A 5 -15.55 -9.64 -8.43
CA VAL A 5 -16.23 -10.20 -7.25
C VAL A 5 -15.34 -11.23 -6.55
N ILE A 6 -14.68 -12.11 -7.31
CA ILE A 6 -13.74 -13.09 -6.79
C ILE A 6 -12.58 -12.39 -6.06
N ARG A 7 -11.87 -11.47 -6.74
CA ARG A 7 -10.68 -10.82 -6.17
C ARG A 7 -11.01 -9.93 -4.98
N GLN A 8 -12.18 -9.30 -4.93
CA GLN A 8 -12.62 -8.58 -3.73
C GLN A 8 -12.94 -9.53 -2.56
N LYS A 9 -13.49 -10.72 -2.82
CA LYS A 9 -13.69 -11.72 -1.77
C LYS A 9 -12.34 -12.20 -1.22
N GLU A 10 -11.41 -12.54 -2.11
CA GLU A 10 -10.05 -12.94 -1.76
C GLU A 10 -9.33 -11.87 -0.92
N GLN A 11 -9.43 -10.59 -1.32
CA GLN A 11 -8.86 -9.47 -0.55
C GLN A 11 -9.47 -9.35 0.85
N ARG A 12 -10.79 -9.56 1.01
CA ARG A 12 -11.43 -9.57 2.33
C ARG A 12 -10.97 -10.74 3.19
N ASP A 13 -10.79 -11.92 2.59
CA ASP A 13 -10.32 -13.10 3.31
C ASP A 13 -8.85 -12.95 3.74
N ALA A 14 -7.99 -12.39 2.87
CA ALA A 14 -6.64 -11.98 3.24
C ALA A 14 -6.63 -10.94 4.37
N GLY A 15 -7.52 -9.94 4.31
CA GLY A 15 -7.69 -8.93 5.36
C GLY A 15 -8.03 -9.54 6.71
N LYS A 16 -8.95 -10.50 6.76
CA LYS A 16 -9.33 -11.20 8.02
C LYS A 16 -8.15 -11.91 8.66
N ILE A 17 -7.29 -12.56 7.87
CA ILE A 17 -6.08 -13.23 8.37
C ILE A 17 -5.13 -12.23 9.05
N LEU A 18 -5.05 -11.01 8.52
CA LEU A 18 -4.19 -9.94 9.03
C LEU A 18 -4.87 -9.05 10.08
N GLY A 19 -6.12 -9.35 10.47
CA GLY A 19 -6.88 -8.55 11.44
C GLY A 19 -7.42 -7.21 10.91
N VAL A 20 -7.51 -7.04 9.58
CA VAL A 20 -8.10 -5.85 8.96
C VAL A 20 -9.62 -5.87 9.12
N THR A 21 -10.17 -4.86 9.79
CA THR A 21 -11.60 -4.75 10.09
C THR A 21 -12.39 -3.90 9.10
N ASP A 22 -11.72 -3.02 8.35
CA ASP A 22 -12.35 -2.11 7.40
C ASP A 22 -11.62 -2.13 6.05
N MET A 23 -12.36 -2.07 4.96
CA MET A 23 -11.85 -2.19 3.60
C MET A 23 -12.76 -1.47 2.61
N GLU A 24 -12.21 -0.47 1.93
CA GLU A 24 -12.89 0.28 0.87
C GLU A 24 -12.34 -0.09 -0.50
N PHE A 25 -13.23 -0.38 -1.45
CA PHE A 25 -12.87 -0.62 -2.85
C PHE A 25 -13.29 0.57 -3.71
N LEU A 26 -12.31 1.31 -4.26
CA LEU A 26 -12.59 2.45 -5.14
C LEU A 26 -13.09 2.06 -6.54
N ASN A 27 -13.00 0.77 -6.89
CA ASN A 27 -13.54 0.14 -8.11
C ASN A 27 -13.08 0.78 -9.43
N TYR A 28 -11.86 1.30 -9.49
CA TYR A 28 -11.22 1.65 -10.75
C TYR A 28 -10.84 0.38 -11.52
N ARG A 29 -10.85 0.46 -12.85
CA ARG A 29 -10.50 -0.66 -13.72
C ARG A 29 -8.99 -0.89 -13.70
N ASP A 30 -8.61 -2.14 -13.43
CA ASP A 30 -7.22 -2.63 -13.44
C ASP A 30 -6.52 -2.30 -14.78
N GLY A 31 -5.28 -1.80 -14.69
CA GLY A 31 -4.44 -1.38 -15.81
C GLY A 31 -4.84 -0.04 -16.45
N ARG A 32 -5.71 0.74 -15.81
CA ARG A 32 -6.22 2.02 -16.34
C ARG A 32 -6.25 3.14 -15.31
N LEU A 33 -5.55 2.97 -14.18
CA LEU A 33 -5.57 3.98 -13.13
C LEU A 33 -4.70 5.18 -13.53
N GLU A 34 -5.26 6.38 -13.40
CA GLU A 34 -4.56 7.64 -13.60
C GLU A 34 -4.62 8.49 -12.31
N PRO A 35 -3.59 9.29 -12.02
CA PRO A 35 -3.55 10.17 -10.83
C PRO A 35 -4.43 11.42 -11.03
N THR A 36 -5.73 11.19 -11.21
CA THR A 36 -6.71 12.24 -11.44
C THR A 36 -7.05 13.01 -10.15
N ILE A 37 -7.53 14.24 -10.30
CA ILE A 37 -8.07 15.03 -9.19
C ILE A 37 -9.21 14.29 -8.47
N GLU A 38 -10.04 13.55 -9.21
CA GLU A 38 -11.12 12.73 -8.64
C GLU A 38 -10.61 11.58 -7.76
N LEU A 39 -9.59 10.85 -8.21
CA LEU A 39 -8.94 9.83 -7.38
C LEU A 39 -8.32 10.45 -6.13
N ARG A 40 -7.61 11.57 -6.30
CA ARG A 40 -6.97 12.30 -5.20
C ARG A 40 -8.00 12.76 -4.17
N LYS A 41 -9.14 13.31 -4.61
CA LYS A 41 -10.26 13.70 -3.74
C LYS A 41 -10.83 12.53 -2.96
N LYS A 42 -11.01 11.36 -3.59
CA LYS A 42 -11.45 10.14 -2.89
C LYS A 42 -10.48 9.74 -1.78
N ILE A 43 -9.17 9.83 -2.04
CA ILE A 43 -8.14 9.55 -1.03
C ILE A 43 -8.17 10.60 0.09
N VAL A 44 -8.32 11.89 -0.23
CA VAL A 44 -8.47 12.96 0.79
C VAL A 44 -9.70 12.74 1.66
N ARG A 45 -10.85 12.36 1.05
CA ARG A 45 -12.06 12.00 1.79
C ARG A 45 -11.78 10.87 2.78
N ALA A 46 -11.11 9.80 2.35
CA ALA A 46 -10.73 8.68 3.22
C ALA A 46 -9.79 9.10 4.35
N ILE A 47 -8.77 9.94 4.06
CA ILE A 47 -7.84 10.47 5.06
C ILE A 47 -8.59 11.31 6.11
N ARG A 48 -9.45 12.24 5.70
CA ARG A 48 -10.20 13.10 6.63
C ARG A 48 -11.24 12.34 7.45
N ARG A 49 -11.79 11.25 6.91
CA ARG A 49 -12.74 10.36 7.61
C ARG A 49 -12.03 9.46 8.64
N PHE A 50 -10.93 8.81 8.25
CA PHE A 50 -10.24 7.83 9.08
C PHE A 50 -9.19 8.45 10.01
N GLN A 51 -8.71 9.66 9.68
CA GLN A 51 -7.71 10.39 10.46
C GLN A 51 -6.45 9.55 10.79
N PRO A 52 -5.78 8.94 9.79
CA PRO A 52 -4.64 8.07 10.05
C PRO A 52 -3.40 8.85 10.51
N ASP A 53 -2.68 8.29 11.48
CA ASP A 53 -1.32 8.75 11.80
C ASP A 53 -0.33 8.44 10.67
N ARG A 54 -0.53 7.32 9.97
CA ARG A 54 0.39 6.76 8.97
C ARG A 54 -0.34 6.30 7.72
N LEU A 55 0.24 6.56 6.56
CA LEU A 55 -0.21 6.01 5.28
C LEU A 55 0.88 5.13 4.66
N VAL A 56 0.53 3.90 4.26
CA VAL A 56 1.42 3.02 3.48
C VAL A 56 1.01 3.12 2.01
N ILE A 57 1.96 3.43 1.13
CA ILE A 57 1.69 3.68 -0.30
C ILE A 57 2.69 2.95 -1.20
N GLN A 58 2.34 2.76 -2.48
CA GLN A 58 3.30 2.36 -3.51
C GLN A 58 4.22 3.54 -3.87
N SER A 59 5.42 3.23 -4.38
CA SER A 59 6.31 4.25 -4.92
C SER A 59 5.75 4.89 -6.20
N PRO A 60 5.74 6.24 -6.30
CA PRO A 60 5.45 6.95 -7.55
C PRO A 60 6.64 6.93 -8.53
N GLU A 61 7.81 6.42 -8.13
CA GLU A 61 9.04 6.43 -8.93
C GLU A 61 9.20 5.19 -9.79
N ARG A 62 9.77 5.37 -10.99
CA ARG A 62 10.12 4.27 -11.89
C ARG A 62 11.38 3.57 -11.39
N ASN A 63 11.26 2.29 -11.09
CA ASN A 63 12.36 1.39 -10.80
C ASN A 63 12.76 0.65 -12.09
N TRP A 64 13.84 1.09 -12.72
CA TRP A 64 14.34 0.52 -13.96
C TRP A 64 14.96 -0.88 -13.77
N ASP A 65 15.48 -1.18 -12.59
CA ASP A 65 16.06 -2.49 -12.25
C ASP A 65 14.99 -3.54 -11.91
N ARG A 66 13.77 -3.09 -11.58
CA ARG A 66 12.64 -3.94 -11.24
C ARG A 66 11.34 -3.38 -11.83
N LEU A 67 11.22 -3.44 -13.15
CA LEU A 67 10.10 -2.82 -13.89
C LEU A 67 8.72 -3.24 -13.38
N GLY A 68 8.53 -4.50 -12.96
CA GLY A 68 7.26 -5.00 -12.42
C GLY A 68 6.83 -4.33 -11.10
N ALA A 69 7.77 -3.79 -10.31
CA ALA A 69 7.43 -3.00 -9.12
C ALA A 69 6.81 -1.64 -9.49
N SER A 70 7.08 -1.15 -10.69
CA SER A 70 6.58 0.12 -11.23
C SER A 70 5.46 -0.08 -12.26
N HIS A 71 4.57 -1.04 -12.06
CA HIS A 71 3.35 -1.12 -12.86
C HIS A 71 2.63 0.25 -12.90
N PRO A 72 2.07 0.70 -14.05
CA PRO A 72 1.44 2.03 -14.15
C PRO A 72 0.45 2.34 -13.02
N ASP A 73 -0.41 1.39 -12.65
CA ASP A 73 -1.35 1.56 -11.55
C ASP A 73 -0.67 1.72 -10.17
N HIS A 74 0.50 1.09 -9.94
CA HIS A 74 1.27 1.31 -8.71
C HIS A 74 1.75 2.76 -8.63
N MET A 75 2.32 3.27 -9.73
CA MET A 75 2.81 4.64 -9.79
C MET A 75 1.68 5.65 -9.68
N ALA A 76 0.58 5.44 -10.40
CA ALA A 76 -0.60 6.31 -10.33
C ALA A 76 -1.21 6.33 -8.92
N THR A 77 -1.28 5.18 -8.24
CA THR A 77 -1.74 5.11 -6.84
C THR A 77 -0.79 5.84 -5.90
N GLY A 78 0.52 5.61 -6.04
CA GLY A 78 1.55 6.28 -5.24
C GLY A 78 1.50 7.81 -5.40
N GLU A 79 1.39 8.29 -6.64
CA GLU A 79 1.32 9.71 -6.98
C GLU A 79 0.06 10.36 -6.42
N ALA A 80 -1.11 9.77 -6.64
CA ALA A 80 -2.36 10.29 -6.11
C ALA A 80 -2.37 10.30 -4.57
N ALA A 81 -1.81 9.27 -3.94
CA ALA A 81 -1.76 9.17 -2.48
C ALA A 81 -0.82 10.20 -1.85
N ILE A 82 0.38 10.41 -2.40
CA ILE A 82 1.32 11.39 -1.83
C ILE A 82 0.80 12.83 -2.00
N GLN A 83 0.18 13.15 -3.14
CA GLN A 83 -0.46 14.46 -3.35
C GLN A 83 -1.67 14.65 -2.41
N ALA A 84 -2.43 13.59 -2.12
CA ALA A 84 -3.52 13.63 -1.14
C ALA A 84 -2.99 13.90 0.27
N VAL A 85 -1.86 13.30 0.68
CA VAL A 85 -1.23 13.55 1.99
C VAL A 85 -0.70 14.98 2.09
N TYR A 86 0.02 15.44 1.06
CA TYR A 86 0.57 16.78 1.01
C TYR A 86 0.39 17.42 -0.39
N PRO A 87 -0.29 18.57 -0.50
CA PRO A 87 -0.82 19.39 0.61
C PRO A 87 -2.29 19.12 0.97
N ASP A 88 -3.02 18.26 0.24
CA ASP A 88 -4.49 18.37 0.18
C ASP A 88 -5.23 18.02 1.48
N ALA A 89 -4.90 16.90 2.13
CA ALA A 89 -5.64 16.43 3.30
C ALA A 89 -5.59 17.40 4.48
N ARG A 90 -4.44 18.07 4.66
CA ARG A 90 -4.19 19.06 5.72
C ARG A 90 -4.67 20.47 5.36
N ASN A 91 -4.96 20.74 4.09
CA ASN A 91 -5.32 22.06 3.62
C ASN A 91 -6.84 22.24 3.64
N ARG A 92 -7.34 23.14 4.49
CA ARG A 92 -8.77 23.48 4.56
C ARG A 92 -9.36 23.93 3.22
N PHE A 93 -8.56 24.58 2.39
CA PHE A 93 -9.00 25.12 1.09
C PHE A 93 -8.95 24.09 -0.05
N ALA A 94 -8.35 22.92 0.18
CA ALA A 94 -8.42 21.81 -0.77
C ALA A 94 -9.74 21.05 -0.57
N PHE A 95 -10.47 20.81 -1.66
CA PHE A 95 -11.74 20.06 -1.65
C PHE A 95 -12.72 20.55 -0.58
N MET A 96 -13.10 21.84 -0.66
CA MET A 96 -13.94 22.49 0.36
C MET A 96 -15.31 21.81 0.51
N ASP A 97 -15.82 21.14 -0.52
CA ASP A 97 -17.08 20.39 -0.44
C ASP A 97 -17.02 19.21 0.54
N LEU A 98 -15.82 18.72 0.88
CA LEU A 98 -15.67 17.72 1.95
C LEU A 98 -15.97 18.33 3.34
N LEU A 99 -15.88 19.65 3.50
CA LEU A 99 -16.30 20.31 4.75
C LEU A 99 -17.82 20.25 4.92
N ASP A 100 -18.57 20.29 3.81
CA ASP A 100 -20.03 20.12 3.82
C ASP A 100 -20.43 18.69 4.23
N GLU A 101 -19.54 17.70 4.02
CA GLU A 101 -19.65 16.33 4.54
C GLU A 101 -19.21 16.20 6.02
N GLY A 102 -18.80 17.29 6.68
CA GLY A 102 -18.27 17.28 8.04
C GLY A 102 -16.84 16.74 8.16
N LEU A 103 -16.11 16.63 7.04
CA LEU A 103 -14.76 16.07 7.00
C LEU A 103 -13.71 17.18 7.12
N GLU A 104 -13.28 17.40 8.35
CA GLU A 104 -12.28 18.40 8.71
C GLU A 104 -10.86 18.00 8.23
N PRO A 105 -9.98 18.99 7.95
CA PRO A 105 -8.62 18.71 7.52
C PRO A 105 -7.85 17.83 8.50
N TRP A 106 -7.05 16.92 7.96
CA TRP A 106 -6.25 16.00 8.74
C TRP A 106 -4.80 15.97 8.28
N ARG A 107 -3.88 15.98 9.26
CA ARG A 107 -2.45 15.85 9.00
C ARG A 107 -2.02 14.41 9.26
N VAL A 108 -1.77 13.67 8.18
CA VAL A 108 -1.01 12.41 8.27
C VAL A 108 0.41 12.74 8.72
N LYS A 109 0.93 12.03 9.72
CA LYS A 109 2.23 12.31 10.35
C LYS A 109 3.39 11.65 9.60
N GLU A 110 3.15 10.45 9.06
CA GLU A 110 4.15 9.68 8.33
C GLU A 110 3.59 9.01 7.08
N VAL A 111 4.40 8.96 6.02
CA VAL A 111 4.15 8.13 4.84
C VAL A 111 5.23 7.07 4.73
N TRP A 112 4.82 5.81 4.58
CA TRP A 112 5.69 4.66 4.40
C TRP A 112 5.58 4.19 2.95
N VAL A 113 6.59 4.50 2.15
CA VAL A 113 6.58 4.20 0.71
C VAL A 113 7.22 2.83 0.47
N MET A 114 6.45 1.93 -0.11
CA MET A 114 6.87 0.60 -0.55
C MET A 114 7.63 0.68 -1.88
N SER A 115 8.43 -0.35 -2.18
CA SER A 115 9.07 -0.54 -3.50
C SER A 115 10.03 0.58 -3.94
N MET A 116 10.48 1.44 -3.01
CA MET A 116 11.54 2.41 -3.26
C MET A 116 12.88 1.70 -3.51
N VAL A 117 13.72 2.27 -4.38
CA VAL A 117 15.09 1.78 -4.60
C VAL A 117 15.98 2.08 -3.38
N THR A 118 15.63 3.09 -2.60
CA THR A 118 16.40 3.58 -1.43
C THR A 118 15.59 3.56 -0.13
N PRO A 119 15.06 2.40 0.31
CA PRO A 119 14.37 2.29 1.59
C PRO A 119 15.33 2.68 2.73
N ASN A 120 14.78 3.24 3.81
CA ASN A 120 15.52 3.69 4.99
C ASN A 120 14.98 3.09 6.30
N HIS A 121 14.01 2.18 6.20
CA HIS A 121 13.34 1.57 7.34
C HIS A 121 13.04 0.10 7.03
N TYR A 122 13.33 -0.78 7.98
CA TYR A 122 13.19 -2.22 7.85
C TYR A 122 12.48 -2.77 9.08
N ILE A 123 11.40 -3.51 8.88
CA ILE A 123 10.63 -4.15 9.94
C ILE A 123 10.89 -5.65 9.88
N ASP A 124 11.42 -6.22 10.98
CA ASP A 124 11.51 -7.68 11.15
C ASP A 124 10.08 -8.26 11.20
N ILE A 125 9.78 -9.13 10.25
CA ILE A 125 8.51 -9.84 10.13
C ILE A 125 8.70 -11.36 10.28
N THR A 126 9.83 -11.84 10.80
CA THR A 126 10.11 -13.29 10.89
C THR A 126 8.98 -14.04 11.60
N GLU A 127 8.52 -13.54 12.75
CA GLU A 127 7.46 -14.19 13.54
C GLU A 127 6.07 -14.08 12.88
N THR A 128 5.86 -13.06 12.06
CA THR A 128 4.56 -12.80 11.39
C THR A 128 4.55 -13.24 9.92
N PHE A 129 5.66 -13.74 9.40
CA PHE A 129 5.79 -14.24 8.03
C PHE A 129 4.76 -15.33 7.68
N PRO A 130 4.41 -16.27 8.58
CA PRO A 130 3.33 -17.22 8.30
C PRO A 130 1.99 -16.54 7.99
N ASN A 131 1.65 -15.44 8.68
CA ASN A 131 0.42 -14.70 8.44
C ASN A 131 0.46 -13.99 7.08
N LYS A 132 1.62 -13.43 6.70
CA LYS A 132 1.84 -12.87 5.36
C LYS A 132 1.61 -13.91 4.27
N MET A 133 2.17 -15.11 4.44
CA MET A 133 1.99 -16.19 3.47
C MET A 133 0.54 -16.69 3.41
N ALA A 134 -0.13 -16.84 4.55
CA ALA A 134 -1.54 -17.19 4.60
C ALA A 134 -2.42 -16.14 3.87
N ALA A 135 -2.15 -14.85 4.07
CA ALA A 135 -2.85 -13.78 3.38
C ALA A 135 -2.60 -13.78 1.87
N LEU A 136 -1.35 -14.00 1.42
CA LEU A 136 -1.03 -14.12 -0.01
C LEU A 136 -1.71 -15.34 -0.66
N ASN A 137 -1.77 -16.46 0.05
CA ASN A 137 -2.43 -17.68 -0.44
C ASN A 137 -3.96 -17.55 -0.49
N ALA A 138 -4.56 -16.59 0.22
CA ALA A 138 -5.99 -16.29 0.08
C ALA A 138 -6.35 -15.70 -1.29
N HIS A 139 -5.38 -15.16 -2.04
CA HIS A 139 -5.52 -14.70 -3.42
C HIS A 139 -5.42 -15.84 -4.44
N VAL A 140 -6.24 -16.88 -4.28
CA VAL A 140 -6.18 -18.13 -5.05
C VAL A 140 -6.10 -17.89 -6.56
N SER A 141 -6.92 -16.98 -7.10
CA SER A 141 -6.93 -16.62 -8.52
C SER A 141 -5.60 -16.06 -9.03
N GLN A 142 -4.76 -15.55 -8.14
CA GLN A 142 -3.47 -14.90 -8.43
C GLN A 142 -2.27 -15.75 -8.06
N THR A 143 -2.37 -16.62 -7.05
CA THR A 143 -1.21 -17.28 -6.45
C THR A 143 -1.19 -18.80 -6.60
N ALA A 144 -2.34 -19.44 -6.83
CA ALA A 144 -2.43 -20.91 -6.81
C ALA A 144 -1.57 -21.62 -7.86
N HIS A 145 -1.22 -20.93 -8.95
CA HIS A 145 -0.36 -21.47 -10.01
C HIS A 145 1.14 -21.32 -9.72
N ASN A 146 1.53 -20.57 -8.68
CA ASN A 146 2.91 -20.29 -8.34
C ASN A 146 3.39 -21.18 -7.17
N ALA A 147 3.92 -22.35 -7.50
CA ALA A 147 4.45 -23.30 -6.51
C ALA A 147 5.65 -22.75 -5.70
N ASP A 148 6.37 -21.76 -6.24
CA ASP A 148 7.57 -21.18 -5.64
C ASP A 148 7.29 -19.89 -4.84
N LEU A 149 6.03 -19.50 -4.66
CA LEU A 149 5.66 -18.21 -4.08
C LEU A 149 6.31 -17.98 -2.71
N GLU A 150 6.23 -18.95 -1.79
CA GLU A 150 6.80 -18.80 -0.45
C GLU A 150 8.32 -18.60 -0.51
N LYS A 151 8.99 -19.42 -1.32
CA LYS A 151 10.44 -19.33 -1.51
C LYS A 151 10.83 -17.93 -2.01
N MET A 152 10.16 -17.45 -3.06
CA MET A 152 10.42 -16.12 -3.63
C MET A 152 10.20 -15.00 -2.59
N VAL A 153 9.09 -15.04 -1.86
CA VAL A 153 8.74 -13.99 -0.88
C VAL A 153 9.70 -14.02 0.31
N ARG A 154 10.14 -15.22 0.73
CA ARG A 154 11.15 -15.41 1.78
C ARG A 154 12.50 -14.85 1.35
N GLU A 155 13.01 -15.22 0.17
CA GLU A 155 14.27 -14.71 -0.37
C GLU A 155 14.27 -13.18 -0.51
N TRP A 156 13.12 -12.58 -0.88
CA TRP A 156 12.99 -11.13 -0.92
C TRP A 156 13.07 -10.49 0.47
N GLY A 157 12.40 -11.08 1.45
CA GLY A 157 12.43 -10.58 2.82
C GLY A 157 13.77 -10.80 3.52
N GLU A 158 14.46 -11.91 3.25
CA GLU A 158 15.82 -12.16 3.75
C GLU A 158 16.82 -11.15 3.17
N ARG A 159 16.73 -10.83 1.87
CA ARG A 159 17.54 -9.76 1.28
C ARG A 159 17.28 -8.40 1.94
N ASN A 160 16.01 -8.08 2.23
CA ASN A 160 15.68 -6.88 2.96
C ASN A 160 16.24 -6.90 4.39
N ALA A 161 16.19 -8.03 5.08
CA ALA A 161 16.71 -8.19 6.44
C ALA A 161 18.22 -7.94 6.47
N THR A 162 18.97 -8.53 5.53
CA THR A 162 20.40 -8.29 5.35
C THR A 162 20.69 -6.81 5.08
N ASN A 163 19.95 -6.18 4.17
CA ASN A 163 20.10 -4.75 3.87
C ASN A 163 19.78 -3.85 5.08
N GLY A 164 18.86 -4.29 5.94
CA GLY A 164 18.50 -3.64 7.20
C GLY A 164 19.42 -3.94 8.38
N GLY A 165 20.46 -4.76 8.19
CA GLY A 165 21.41 -5.13 9.24
C GLY A 165 20.85 -6.10 10.29
N LEU A 166 19.78 -6.84 9.96
CA LEU A 166 19.23 -7.87 10.84
C LEU A 166 20.09 -9.16 10.79
N PRO A 167 20.08 -10.00 11.85
CA PRO A 167 20.77 -11.29 11.86
C PRO A 167 20.36 -12.22 10.70
N GLU A 168 21.24 -13.15 10.36
CA GLU A 168 20.95 -14.21 9.37
C GLU A 168 19.70 -15.03 9.77
N GLY A 169 18.92 -15.43 8.76
CA GLY A 169 17.65 -16.14 8.94
C GLY A 169 16.46 -15.22 9.29
N ARG A 170 16.67 -13.91 9.41
CA ARG A 170 15.59 -12.93 9.57
C ARG A 170 14.95 -12.54 8.24
N ILE A 171 13.70 -12.09 8.31
CA ILE A 171 12.90 -11.66 7.16
C ILE A 171 12.38 -10.27 7.45
N ALA A 172 12.55 -9.33 6.52
CA ALA A 172 12.09 -7.96 6.69
C ALA A 172 11.24 -7.42 5.55
N GLU A 173 10.35 -6.50 5.89
CA GLU A 173 9.73 -5.57 4.94
C GLU A 173 10.46 -4.24 4.98
N ALA A 174 10.72 -3.68 3.79
CA ALA A 174 11.49 -2.46 3.63
C ALA A 174 10.58 -1.32 3.15
N PHE A 175 10.74 -0.15 3.77
CA PHE A 175 10.00 1.07 3.46
C PHE A 175 10.94 2.27 3.38
N ARG A 176 10.53 3.29 2.62
CA ARG A 176 11.03 4.65 2.81
C ARG A 176 10.04 5.40 3.70
N VAL A 177 10.46 5.78 4.90
CA VAL A 177 9.67 6.60 5.81
C VAL A 177 9.93 8.07 5.50
N VAL A 178 8.84 8.80 5.26
CA VAL A 178 8.82 10.24 5.03
C VAL A 178 8.01 10.87 6.17
N ASN A 179 8.64 11.76 6.92
CA ASN A 179 7.96 12.56 7.92
C ASN A 179 7.21 13.71 7.23
N THR A 180 5.94 13.87 7.55
CA THR A 180 5.07 14.89 6.97
C THR A 180 4.51 15.84 8.02
N ASN A 181 5.05 15.85 9.24
CA ASN A 181 4.68 16.81 10.28
C ASN A 181 5.01 18.25 9.89
#